data_AF-A0A6L7GC18-F1
#
_entry.id   AF-A0A6L7GC18-F1
#
_cell.length_a   1.000
_cell.length_b   1.000
_cell.length_c   1.000
_cell.angle_alpha   90.00
_cell.angle_beta   90.00
_cell.angle_gamma   90.00
#
_symmetry.space_group_name_H-M   'P 1'
#
loop_
_entity.id
_entity.type
_entity.pdbx_description
1 polymer ?
#
loop_
_entity_poly.entity_id
_entity_poly.type
_entity_poly.pdbx_seq_one_letter_code
_entity_poly.pdbx_strand_id
1 'polypeptide(L)'
;EGKQSGFPELAQDVLRVLSRQLVELHNRLRWYEITMRIQARLSRQAQLLQTIPGVGPVTASAVAATIGSGHQFKSGREFAAWLGLTPRNHSSGGKERLGKITKMGDRYLRQLIVVGMTSRVRQVTNHPERADPWLTKLLQRKPARLATVAMANKTARIMWAVLTRNEPYRPHTA
;
A
#
# COMPACT_ATOMS: atom_id res chain seq x y z
N GLU A 1 43.71 11.97 14.92
CA GLU A 1 43.43 13.27 15.56
C GLU A 1 42.04 13.73 15.12
N GLY A 2 41.06 13.68 16.04
CA GLY A 2 39.66 13.95 15.73
C GLY A 2 39.44 15.46 15.59
N LYS A 3 39.00 15.91 14.41
CA LYS A 3 38.51 17.28 14.21
C LYS A 3 37.43 17.57 15.27
N GLN A 4 37.74 18.43 16.22
CA GLN A 4 36.74 18.96 17.15
C GLN A 4 35.63 19.56 16.30
N SER A 5 34.43 19.00 16.43
CA SER A 5 33.24 19.56 15.79
C SER A 5 33.10 20.98 16.32
N GLY A 6 32.92 21.99 15.46
CA GLY A 6 32.87 23.41 15.83
C GLY A 6 31.66 23.83 16.69
N PHE A 7 31.06 22.88 17.41
CA PHE A 7 29.91 23.08 18.28
C PHE A 7 30.35 23.19 19.75
N PRO A 8 29.66 24.00 20.57
CA PRO A 8 29.85 24.03 22.02
C PRO A 8 29.70 22.65 22.66
N GLU A 9 30.42 22.38 23.76
CA GLU A 9 30.44 21.08 24.44
C GLU A 9 29.04 20.58 24.84
N LEU A 10 28.20 21.47 25.40
CA LEU A 10 26.80 21.17 25.71
C LEU A 10 26.01 20.70 24.48
N ALA A 11 26.24 21.31 23.31
CA ALA A 11 25.58 20.91 22.07
C ALA A 11 26.09 19.55 21.59
N GLN A 12 27.39 19.25 21.75
CA GLN A 12 27.94 17.92 21.44
C GLN A 12 27.31 16.84 22.31
N ASP A 13 27.09 17.10 23.59
CA ASP A 13 26.46 16.14 24.49
C ASP A 13 24.98 15.90 24.18
N VAL A 14 24.22 16.96 23.90
CA VAL A 14 22.83 16.84 23.44
C VAL A 14 22.76 16.03 22.14
N LEU A 15 23.63 16.32 21.17
CA LEU A 15 23.69 15.58 19.90
C LEU A 15 24.05 14.10 20.12
N ARG A 16 24.98 13.78 21.03
CA ARG A 16 25.30 12.39 21.40
C ARG A 16 24.11 11.66 22.02
N VAL A 17 23.30 12.33 22.84
CA VAL A 17 22.09 11.74 23.43
C VAL A 17 21.04 11.48 22.34
N LEU A 18 20.73 12.47 21.50
CA LEU A 18 19.75 12.32 20.42
C LEU A 18 20.19 11.27 19.39
N SER A 19 21.49 11.22 19.06
CA SER A 19 22.04 10.20 18.16
C SER A 19 21.86 8.80 18.72
N ARG A 20 22.14 8.59 20.02
CA ARG A 20 21.89 7.31 20.70
C ARG A 20 20.41 6.93 20.65
N GLN A 21 19.50 7.85 20.94
CA GLN A 21 18.05 7.60 20.87
C GLN A 21 17.60 7.23 19.46
N LEU A 22 18.12 7.89 18.43
CA LEU A 22 17.81 7.61 17.03
C LEU A 22 18.26 6.20 16.64
N VAL A 23 19.48 5.82 17.00
CA VAL A 23 20.03 4.48 16.72
C VAL A 23 19.20 3.40 17.41
N GLU A 24 18.85 3.61 18.67
CA GLU A 24 18.03 2.66 19.43
C GLU A 24 16.64 2.48 18.80
N LEU A 25 15.97 3.57 18.45
CA LEU A 25 14.67 3.51 17.79
C LEU A 25 14.76 2.83 16.41
N HIS A 26 15.84 3.07 15.66
CA HIS A 26 16.08 2.41 14.38
C HIS A 26 16.23 0.90 14.54
N ASN A 27 16.97 0.45 15.55
CA ASN A 27 17.16 -0.98 15.83
C ASN A 27 15.83 -1.64 16.23
N ARG A 28 15.03 -0.98 17.07
CA ARG A 28 13.68 -1.46 17.44
C ARG A 28 12.77 -1.55 16.22
N LEU A 29 12.77 -0.55 15.34
CA LEU A 29 11.99 -0.57 14.11
C LEU A 29 12.40 -1.76 13.22
N ARG A 30 13.70 -1.97 13.02
CA ARG A 30 14.24 -3.10 12.26
C ARG A 30 13.78 -4.44 12.86
N TRP A 31 13.81 -4.57 14.18
CA TRP A 31 13.32 -5.78 14.85
C TRP A 31 11.83 -6.03 14.54
N TYR A 32 10.97 -5.01 14.68
CA TYR A 32 9.55 -5.13 14.34
C TYR A 32 9.32 -5.48 12.87
N GLU A 33 10.08 -4.87 11.94
CA GLU A 33 9.97 -5.20 10.51
C GLU A 33 10.31 -6.67 10.21
N ILE A 34 11.37 -7.20 10.82
CA ILE A 34 11.76 -8.61 10.67
C ILE A 34 10.67 -9.51 11.25
N THR A 35 10.20 -9.21 12.46
CA THR A 35 9.13 -9.97 13.12
C THR A 35 7.86 -9.97 12.28
N MET A 36 7.43 -8.82 11.74
CA MET A 36 6.25 -8.74 10.87
C MET A 36 6.42 -9.54 9.58
N ARG A 37 7.61 -9.56 8.98
CA ARG A 37 7.88 -10.42 7.79
C ARG A 37 7.77 -11.90 8.13
N ILE A 38 8.30 -12.32 9.28
CA ILE A 38 8.21 -13.71 9.74
C ILE A 38 6.75 -14.07 9.96
N GLN A 39 5.99 -13.26 10.70
CA GLN A 39 4.57 -13.49 10.95
C GLN A 39 3.74 -13.52 9.67
N ALA A 40 4.02 -12.63 8.71
CA ALA A 40 3.36 -12.63 7.41
C ALA A 40 3.64 -13.92 6.59
N ARG A 41 4.77 -14.60 6.84
CA ARG A 41 5.08 -15.90 6.23
C ARG A 41 4.35 -17.06 6.92
N LEU A 42 3.81 -16.89 8.12
CA LEU A 42 3.02 -17.94 8.77
C LEU A 42 1.58 -17.98 8.26
N SER A 43 1.05 -16.87 7.75
CA SER A 43 -0.28 -16.81 7.15
C SER A 43 -0.23 -17.10 5.64
N ARG A 44 -0.93 -18.15 5.21
CA ARG A 44 -1.10 -18.47 3.79
C ARG A 44 -1.75 -17.33 3.01
N GLN A 45 -2.78 -16.69 3.57
CA GLN A 45 -3.43 -15.54 2.92
C GLN A 45 -2.45 -14.37 2.76
N ALA A 46 -1.65 -14.06 3.79
CA ALA A 46 -0.67 -12.98 3.71
C ALA A 46 0.44 -13.28 2.69
N GLN A 47 0.89 -14.54 2.56
CA GLN A 47 1.81 -14.94 1.50
C GLN A 47 1.21 -14.71 0.10
N LEU A 48 -0.03 -15.14 -0.12
CA LEU A 48 -0.73 -14.97 -1.39
C LEU A 48 -0.90 -13.49 -1.73
N LEU A 49 -1.32 -12.66 -0.78
CA LEU A 49 -1.45 -11.22 -0.97
C LEU A 49 -0.12 -10.54 -1.32
N GLN A 50 1.00 -10.98 -0.75
CA GLN A 50 2.34 -10.45 -1.06
C GLN A 50 2.82 -10.75 -2.48
N THR A 51 2.17 -11.66 -3.21
CA THR A 51 2.46 -11.88 -4.63
C THR A 51 1.98 -10.72 -5.52
N ILE A 52 1.12 -9.84 -5.00
CA ILE A 52 0.64 -8.66 -5.71
C ILE A 52 1.69 -7.54 -5.64
N PRO A 53 2.17 -7.01 -6.77
CA PRO A 53 3.16 -5.92 -6.77
C PRO A 53 2.67 -4.69 -5.99
N GLY A 54 3.49 -4.21 -5.07
CA GLY A 54 3.18 -3.08 -4.19
C GLY A 54 2.40 -3.45 -2.92
N VAL A 55 2.17 -4.75 -2.67
CA VAL A 55 1.59 -5.25 -1.42
C VAL A 55 2.69 -5.86 -0.57
N GLY A 56 3.08 -5.16 0.50
CA GLY A 56 4.09 -5.63 1.46
C GLY A 56 3.51 -6.43 2.62
N PRO A 57 4.35 -6.93 3.53
CA PRO A 57 3.95 -7.78 4.67
C PRO A 57 2.96 -7.09 5.61
N VAL A 58 3.08 -5.78 5.83
CA VAL A 58 2.16 -5.00 6.67
C VAL A 58 0.76 -4.98 6.06
N THR A 59 0.65 -4.57 4.79
CA THR A 59 -0.63 -4.51 4.08
C THR A 59 -1.26 -5.90 3.95
N ALA A 60 -0.46 -6.90 3.59
CA ALA A 60 -0.92 -8.27 3.44
C ALA A 60 -1.45 -8.85 4.76
N SER A 61 -0.71 -8.68 5.85
CA SER A 61 -1.13 -9.18 7.18
C SER A 61 -2.37 -8.47 7.68
N ALA A 62 -2.45 -7.14 7.51
CA ALA A 62 -3.62 -6.37 7.90
C ALA A 62 -4.88 -6.82 7.13
N VAL A 63 -4.78 -6.96 5.80
CA VAL A 63 -5.89 -7.44 4.98
C VAL A 63 -6.27 -8.88 5.38
N ALA A 64 -5.30 -9.79 5.50
CA ALA A 64 -5.56 -11.17 5.91
C ALA A 64 -6.23 -11.27 7.28
N ALA A 65 -5.79 -10.48 8.26
CA ALA A 65 -6.35 -10.45 9.60
C ALA A 65 -7.77 -9.85 9.64
N THR A 66 -8.04 -8.81 8.83
CA THR A 66 -9.35 -8.13 8.84
C THR A 66 -10.41 -8.90 8.05
N ILE A 67 -10.07 -9.48 6.89
CA ILE A 67 -11.08 -10.06 5.98
C ILE A 67 -10.97 -11.57 5.78
N GLY A 68 -9.90 -12.23 6.24
CA GLY A 68 -9.76 -13.68 6.11
C GLY A 68 -9.83 -14.16 4.66
N SER A 69 -10.86 -14.94 4.31
CA SER A 69 -11.03 -15.54 2.98
C SER A 69 -11.63 -14.61 1.92
N GLY A 70 -12.19 -13.47 2.30
CA GLY A 70 -12.84 -12.53 1.38
C GLY A 70 -14.23 -12.95 0.85
N HIS A 71 -14.73 -14.13 1.24
CA HIS A 71 -16.02 -14.67 0.78
C HIS A 71 -17.24 -13.91 1.35
N GLN A 72 -17.05 -13.07 2.36
CA GLN A 72 -18.09 -12.16 2.86
C GLN A 72 -18.48 -11.07 1.84
N PHE A 73 -17.69 -10.88 0.78
CA PHE A 73 -18.01 -9.97 -0.33
C PHE A 73 -18.40 -10.77 -1.57
N LYS A 74 -19.50 -10.38 -2.23
CA LYS A 74 -20.01 -11.00 -3.47
C LYS A 74 -19.09 -10.72 -4.66
N SER A 75 -18.32 -9.64 -4.61
CA SER A 75 -17.37 -9.30 -5.67
C SER A 75 -16.22 -8.42 -5.19
N GLY A 76 -15.13 -8.40 -5.95
CA GLY A 76 -14.04 -7.46 -5.70
C GLY A 76 -14.47 -5.99 -5.80
N ARG A 77 -15.54 -5.67 -6.56
CA ARG A 77 -16.11 -4.32 -6.62
C ARG A 77 -16.76 -3.95 -5.29
N GLU A 78 -17.45 -4.88 -4.66
CA GLU A 78 -18.04 -4.71 -3.33
C GLU A 78 -16.96 -4.53 -2.27
N PHE A 79 -15.89 -5.33 -2.33
CA PHE A 79 -14.75 -5.15 -1.42
C PHE A 79 -14.08 -3.78 -1.59
N ALA A 80 -13.86 -3.33 -2.83
CA ALA A 80 -13.31 -1.99 -3.09
C ALA A 80 -14.24 -0.86 -2.61
N ALA A 81 -15.56 -1.07 -2.68
CA ALA A 81 -16.55 -0.13 -2.16
C ALA A 81 -16.54 -0.10 -0.62
N TRP A 82 -16.44 -1.26 0.02
CA TRP A 82 -16.33 -1.40 1.48
C TRP A 82 -15.06 -0.73 2.04
N LEU A 83 -13.96 -0.73 1.28
CA LEU A 83 -12.75 0.03 1.61
C LEU A 83 -12.87 1.54 1.34
N GLY A 84 -13.96 2.00 0.72
CA GLY A 84 -14.15 3.39 0.35
C GLY A 84 -13.27 3.87 -0.81
N LEU A 85 -12.83 2.95 -1.68
CA LEU A 85 -11.98 3.21 -2.85
C LEU A 85 -12.80 3.45 -4.13
N THR A 86 -14.13 3.39 -4.08
CA THR A 86 -15.00 3.63 -5.23
C THR A 86 -15.44 5.10 -5.31
N PRO A 87 -15.61 5.67 -6.52
CA PRO A 87 -16.17 7.00 -6.70
C PRO A 87 -17.59 7.12 -6.14
N ARG A 88 -17.93 8.30 -5.57
CA ARG A 88 -19.32 8.64 -5.24
C ARG A 88 -20.13 8.82 -6.53
N ASN A 89 -21.31 8.23 -6.58
CA ASN A 89 -22.23 8.40 -7.69
C ASN A 89 -23.09 9.66 -7.47
N HIS A 90 -23.04 10.62 -8.41
CA HIS A 90 -23.87 11.83 -8.45
C HIS A 90 -24.71 11.87 -9.74
N SER A 91 -25.08 10.71 -10.27
CA SER A 91 -25.85 10.60 -11.50
C SER A 91 -27.32 10.94 -11.26
N SER A 92 -27.90 11.74 -12.15
CA SER A 92 -29.31 12.15 -12.12
C SER A 92 -29.84 12.28 -13.55
N GLY A 93 -31.10 11.95 -13.80
CA GLY A 93 -31.76 12.19 -15.09
C GLY A 93 -31.01 11.60 -16.30
N GLY A 94 -30.45 10.39 -16.17
CA GLY A 94 -29.74 9.70 -17.26
C GLY A 94 -28.30 10.16 -17.53
N LYS A 95 -27.79 11.18 -16.83
CA LYS A 95 -26.39 11.62 -16.95
C LYS A 95 -25.53 10.97 -15.87
N GLU A 96 -24.51 10.20 -16.30
CA GLU A 96 -23.54 9.63 -15.37
C GLU A 96 -22.53 10.68 -14.91
N ARG A 97 -22.41 10.89 -13.58
CA ARG A 97 -21.40 11.76 -13.00
C ARG A 97 -20.74 11.11 -11.78
N LEU A 98 -19.48 10.72 -11.94
CA LEU A 98 -18.67 10.17 -10.86
C LEU A 98 -17.87 11.28 -10.15
N GLY A 99 -17.92 11.27 -8.82
CA GLY A 99 -17.20 12.22 -7.96
C GLY A 99 -15.89 11.67 -7.40
N LYS A 100 -15.46 12.24 -6.26
CA LYS A 100 -14.31 11.73 -5.48
C LYS A 100 -14.62 10.35 -4.90
N ILE A 101 -13.59 9.60 -4.49
CA ILE A 101 -13.80 8.35 -3.74
C ILE A 101 -14.63 8.59 -2.48
N THR A 102 -15.44 7.62 -2.07
CA THR A 102 -16.35 7.77 -0.93
C THR A 102 -15.59 8.04 0.36
N LYS A 103 -14.42 7.40 0.54
CA LYS A 103 -13.64 7.31 1.78
C LYS A 103 -14.40 6.69 2.96
N MET A 104 -15.59 6.16 2.70
CA MET A 104 -16.44 5.47 3.67
C MET A 104 -15.97 4.03 3.75
N GLY A 105 -15.63 3.55 4.94
CA GLY A 105 -15.04 2.22 5.12
C GLY A 105 -13.82 2.22 6.01
N ASP A 106 -13.04 1.14 5.94
CA ASP A 106 -11.81 0.97 6.72
C ASP A 106 -10.73 1.98 6.28
N ARG A 107 -10.51 3.00 7.12
CA ARG A 107 -9.51 4.05 6.89
C ARG A 107 -8.09 3.49 6.86
N TYR A 108 -7.80 2.50 7.70
CA TYR A 108 -6.47 1.95 7.88
C TYR A 108 -6.07 1.09 6.67
N LEU A 109 -6.89 0.13 6.28
CA LEU A 109 -6.65 -0.68 5.10
C LEU A 109 -6.58 0.17 3.83
N ARG A 110 -7.48 1.15 3.68
CA ARG A 110 -7.43 2.08 2.55
C ARG A 110 -6.11 2.85 2.52
N GLN A 111 -5.62 3.33 3.66
CA GLN A 111 -4.33 4.02 3.74
C GLN A 111 -3.17 3.11 3.34
N LEU A 112 -3.11 1.88 3.88
CA LEU A 112 -2.05 0.92 3.56
C LEU A 112 -2.00 0.59 2.07
N ILE A 113 -3.15 0.35 1.44
CA ILE A 113 -3.23 0.07 0.01
C ILE A 113 -2.78 1.28 -0.80
N VAL A 114 -3.25 2.49 -0.46
CA VAL A 114 -2.84 3.72 -1.16
C VAL A 114 -1.35 4.00 -1.01
N VAL A 115 -0.75 3.75 0.17
CA VAL A 115 0.69 3.91 0.40
C VAL A 115 1.48 2.91 -0.44
N GLY A 116 1.07 1.63 -0.46
CA GLY A 116 1.68 0.60 -1.30
C GLY A 116 1.63 0.97 -2.79
N MET A 117 0.48 1.46 -3.27
CA MET A 117 0.34 1.90 -4.65
C MET A 117 1.10 3.19 -4.95
N THR A 118 1.27 4.08 -3.97
CA THR A 118 2.12 5.28 -4.13
C THR A 118 3.56 4.86 -4.38
N SER A 119 4.08 3.87 -3.63
CA SER A 119 5.42 3.30 -3.86
C SER A 119 5.53 2.70 -5.27
N ARG A 120 4.52 1.94 -5.70
CA ARG A 120 4.51 1.34 -7.04
C ARG A 120 4.46 2.38 -8.16
N VAL A 121 3.68 3.44 -8.01
CA VAL A 121 3.65 4.56 -8.97
C VAL A 121 5.02 5.24 -9.05
N ARG A 122 5.65 5.54 -7.91
CA ARG A 122 7.01 6.13 -7.88
C ARG A 122 8.04 5.22 -8.55
N GLN A 123 7.97 3.92 -8.28
CA GLN A 123 8.86 2.94 -8.92
C GLN A 123 8.70 2.97 -10.44
N VAL A 124 7.47 2.96 -10.94
CA VAL A 124 7.16 3.01 -12.38
C VAL A 124 7.57 4.33 -13.03
N THR A 125 7.44 5.45 -12.33
CA THR A 125 7.94 6.75 -12.83
C THR A 125 9.46 6.75 -12.99
N ASN A 126 10.18 6.09 -12.08
CA ASN A 126 11.64 6.02 -12.13
C ASN A 126 12.16 4.90 -13.06
N HIS A 127 11.37 3.86 -13.29
CA HIS A 127 11.74 2.62 -13.99
C HIS A 127 10.58 2.18 -14.92
N PRO A 128 10.32 2.91 -16.01
CA PRO A 128 9.16 2.69 -16.88
C PRO A 128 9.20 1.33 -17.60
N GLU A 129 10.36 0.71 -17.76
CA GLU A 129 10.55 -0.60 -18.38
C GLU A 129 9.93 -1.75 -17.57
N ARG A 130 9.69 -1.54 -16.27
CA ARG A 130 9.09 -2.53 -15.35
C ARG A 130 7.61 -2.26 -15.04
N ALA A 131 6.99 -1.37 -15.82
CA ALA A 131 5.65 -0.86 -15.57
C ALA A 131 4.56 -1.74 -16.21
N ASP A 132 3.42 -1.85 -15.52
CA ASP A 132 2.19 -2.37 -16.13
C ASP A 132 1.77 -1.39 -17.25
N PRO A 133 1.57 -1.84 -18.50
CA PRO A 133 1.14 -1.00 -19.60
C PRO A 133 -0.11 -0.16 -19.29
N TRP A 134 -1.02 -0.70 -18.47
CA TRP A 134 -2.20 0.02 -18.01
C TRP A 134 -1.84 1.24 -17.16
N LEU A 135 -0.88 1.09 -16.23
CA LEU A 135 -0.48 2.18 -15.33
C LEU A 135 0.27 3.27 -16.11
N THR A 136 1.14 2.88 -17.04
CA THR A 136 1.86 3.83 -17.91
C THR A 136 0.87 4.67 -18.73
N LYS A 137 -0.09 4.01 -19.39
CA LYS A 137 -1.16 4.71 -20.15
C LYS A 137 -2.05 5.59 -19.26
N LEU A 138 -2.19 5.26 -17.98
CA LEU A 138 -2.96 6.08 -17.05
C LEU A 138 -2.19 7.33 -16.61
N LEU A 139 -0.90 7.18 -16.30
CA LEU A 139 -0.02 8.28 -15.90
C LEU A 139 0.17 9.31 -17.02
N GLN A 140 0.12 8.90 -18.28
CA GLN A 140 0.12 9.81 -19.43
C GLN A 140 -1.10 10.73 -19.50
N ARG A 141 -2.25 10.30 -18.94
CA ARG A 141 -3.54 10.99 -19.08
C ARG A 141 -4.04 11.62 -17.79
N LYS A 142 -3.51 11.22 -16.64
CA LYS A 142 -4.02 11.60 -15.31
C LYS A 142 -2.88 11.90 -14.34
N PRO A 143 -3.07 12.88 -13.43
CA PRO A 143 -2.13 13.17 -12.36
C PRO A 143 -1.78 11.92 -11.51
N ALA A 144 -0.54 11.85 -11.03
CA ALA A 144 -0.02 10.71 -10.27
C ALA A 144 -0.88 10.30 -9.07
N ARG A 145 -1.46 11.28 -8.34
CA ARG A 145 -2.35 11.00 -7.20
C ARG A 145 -3.64 10.31 -7.64
N LEU A 146 -4.21 10.69 -8.77
CA LEU A 146 -5.40 10.04 -9.33
C LEU A 146 -5.08 8.64 -9.83
N ALA A 147 -3.94 8.46 -10.51
CA ALA A 147 -3.46 7.15 -10.94
C ALA A 147 -3.21 6.21 -9.75
N THR A 148 -2.63 6.72 -8.65
CA THR A 148 -2.42 5.98 -7.40
C THR A 148 -3.73 5.46 -6.81
N VAL A 149 -4.76 6.32 -6.74
CA VAL A 149 -6.07 5.93 -6.17
C VAL A 149 -6.79 4.93 -7.08
N ALA A 150 -6.72 5.12 -8.40
CA ALA A 150 -7.26 4.17 -9.36
C ALA A 150 -6.55 2.80 -9.26
N MET A 151 -5.23 2.82 -9.10
CA MET A 151 -4.43 1.62 -8.88
C MET A 151 -4.80 0.93 -7.55
N ALA A 152 -5.03 1.70 -6.48
CA ALA A 152 -5.50 1.15 -5.21
C ALA A 152 -6.86 0.46 -5.35
N ASN A 153 -7.79 1.04 -6.11
CA ASN A 153 -9.08 0.39 -6.42
C ASN A 153 -8.88 -0.92 -7.21
N LYS A 154 -8.03 -0.92 -8.26
CA LYS A 154 -7.69 -2.12 -9.03
C LYS A 154 -7.08 -3.20 -8.11
N THR A 155 -6.13 -2.82 -7.27
CA THR A 155 -5.45 -3.71 -6.32
C THR A 155 -6.40 -4.29 -5.28
N ALA A 156 -7.35 -3.52 -4.74
CA ALA A 156 -8.38 -4.08 -3.84
C ALA A 156 -9.16 -5.21 -4.52
N ARG A 157 -9.58 -5.03 -5.77
CA ARG A 157 -10.30 -6.06 -6.54
C ARG A 157 -9.43 -7.31 -6.77
N ILE A 158 -8.13 -7.12 -6.99
CA ILE A 158 -7.15 -8.22 -7.14
C ILE A 158 -6.98 -8.95 -5.80
N MET A 159 -6.82 -8.23 -4.69
CA MET A 159 -6.69 -8.82 -3.35
C MET A 159 -7.88 -9.72 -3.04
N TRP A 160 -9.11 -9.26 -3.32
CA TRP A 160 -10.31 -10.08 -3.17
C TRP A 160 -10.22 -11.36 -4.02
N ALA A 161 -9.89 -11.24 -5.31
CA ALA A 161 -9.79 -12.41 -6.19
C ALA A 161 -8.72 -13.42 -5.74
N VAL A 162 -7.56 -12.93 -5.28
CA VAL A 162 -6.47 -13.76 -4.74
C VAL A 162 -6.93 -14.53 -3.49
N LEU A 163 -7.65 -13.86 -2.58
CA LEU A 163 -8.15 -14.48 -1.35
C LEU A 163 -9.27 -15.48 -1.62
N THR A 164 -10.24 -15.13 -2.47
CA THR A 164 -11.38 -16.02 -2.74
C THR A 164 -10.98 -17.23 -3.57
N ARG A 165 -10.03 -17.09 -4.49
CA ARG A 165 -9.52 -18.21 -5.30
C ARG A 165 -8.42 -18.99 -4.60
N ASN A 166 -7.84 -18.45 -3.53
CA ASN A 166 -6.71 -19.04 -2.80
C ASN A 166 -5.50 -19.34 -3.72
N GLU A 167 -5.30 -18.50 -4.72
CA GLU A 167 -4.27 -18.64 -5.76
C GLU A 167 -3.36 -17.41 -5.79
N PRO A 168 -2.06 -17.56 -6.11
CA PRO A 168 -1.15 -16.43 -6.22
C PRO A 168 -1.56 -15.49 -7.36
N TYR A 169 -1.28 -14.20 -7.20
CA TYR A 169 -1.46 -13.23 -8.26
C TYR A 169 -0.63 -13.63 -9.48
N ARG A 170 -1.30 -13.73 -10.62
CA ARG A 170 -0.69 -13.88 -11.93
C ARG A 170 -0.98 -12.62 -12.74
N PRO A 171 0.05 -11.91 -13.23
CA PRO A 171 -0.19 -10.79 -14.14
C PRO A 171 -0.93 -11.31 -15.36
N HIS A 172 -1.94 -10.56 -15.81
CA HIS A 172 -2.59 -10.87 -17.07
C HIS A 172 -1.62 -10.50 -18.20
N THR A 173 -0.92 -11.50 -18.72
CA THR A 173 -0.15 -11.39 -19.95
C THR A 173 -1.17 -11.34 -21.09
N ALA A 174 -1.37 -10.16 -21.66
CA ALA A 174 -2.05 -10.00 -22.93
C ALA A 174 -1.06 -10.29 -24.06
#